data_AF-A0A963GDZ4-F1
#
_entry.id   AF-A0A963GDZ4-F1
#
_cell.length_a   1.000
_cell.length_b   1.000
_cell.length_c   1.000
_cell.angle_alpha   90.00
_cell.angle_beta   90.00
_cell.angle_gamma   90.00
#
_symmetry.space_group_name_H-M   'P 1'
#
loop_
_entity.id
_entity.type
_entity.pdbx_description
1 polymer ?
#
loop_
_entity_poly.entity_id
_entity_poly.type
_entity_poly.pdbx_seq_one_letter_code
_entity_poly.pdbx_strand_id
1 'polypeptide(L)' 'MAAPRAGFLATMRAVLWSFIGVRRRKDYHDDARSLDPRAVVVAGLLGGLIFVLVLVAVVKWVVPA' A
#
# COMPACT_ATOMS: atom_id res chain seq x y z
N MET A 1 2.33 1.48 -27.12
CA MET A 1 2.54 2.87 -26.65
C MET A 1 3.12 2.79 -25.24
N ALA A 2 4.40 3.14 -25.04
CA ALA A 2 5.05 3.04 -23.73
C ALA A 2 4.56 4.18 -22.82
N ALA A 3 3.91 3.84 -21.71
CA ALA A 3 3.49 4.83 -20.73
C ALA A 3 4.73 5.47 -20.06
N PRO A 4 4.76 6.80 -19.83
CA PRO A 4 5.85 7.45 -19.12
C PRO A 4 6.06 6.81 -17.74
N ARG A 5 7.32 6.65 -17.33
CA ARG A 5 7.65 6.22 -15.96
C ARG A 5 6.91 7.11 -14.98
N ALA A 6 6.07 6.51 -14.13
CA ALA A 6 5.31 7.25 -13.13
C ALA A 6 6.29 8.02 -12.24
N GLY A 7 6.19 9.35 -12.22
CA GLY A 7 7.04 10.20 -11.38
C GLY A 7 6.80 9.95 -9.90
N PHE A 8 7.74 10.38 -9.05
CA PHE A 8 7.67 10.24 -7.59
C PHE A 8 6.32 10.66 -6.98
N LEU A 9 5.73 11.76 -7.49
CA LEU A 9 4.41 12.25 -7.09
C LEU A 9 3.26 11.28 -7.43
N ALA A 10 3.36 10.57 -8.55
CA ALA A 10 2.39 9.56 -8.95
C ALA A 10 2.46 8.32 -8.03
N THR A 11 3.67 7.92 -7.63
CA THR A 11 3.89 6.85 -6.65
C THR A 11 3.35 7.23 -5.27
N MET A 12 3.63 8.45 -4.81
CA MET A 12 3.10 8.94 -3.52
C MET A 12 1.57 8.97 -3.50
N ARG A 13 0.94 9.44 -4.58
CA ARG A 13 -0.52 9.45 -4.72
C ARG A 13 -1.09 8.03 -4.74
N ALA A 14 -0.43 7.08 -5.39
CA ALA A 14 -0.84 5.68 -5.41
C ALA A 14 -0.78 5.04 -4.01
N VAL A 15 0.29 5.31 -3.26
CA VAL A 15 0.44 4.86 -1.87
C VAL A 15 -0.64 5.47 -0.97
N LEU A 16 -0.92 6.77 -1.07
CA LEU A 16 -2.00 7.40 -0.32
C LEU A 16 -3.38 6.82 -0.68
N TRP A 17 -3.63 6.52 -1.95
CA TRP A 17 -4.87 5.84 -2.38
C TRP A 17 -5.02 4.43 -1.81
N SER A 18 -3.91 3.73 -1.57
CA SER A 18 -3.93 2.41 -0.91
C SER A 18 -4.29 2.48 0.58
N PHE A 19 -3.96 3.60 1.26
CA PHE A 19 -4.37 3.85 2.64
C PHE A 19 -5.81 4.35 2.78
N ILE A 20 -6.32 5.07 1.77
CA ILE A 20 -7.75 5.42 1.68
C ILE A 20 -8.60 4.17 1.36
N GLY A 21 -8.00 3.12 0.81
CA GLY A 21 -8.66 1.84 0.53
C GLY A 21 -9.37 1.78 -0.83
N VAL A 22 -9.15 2.74 -1.74
CA VAL A 22 -9.77 2.73 -3.07
C VAL A 22 -8.97 1.81 -3.99
N ARG A 23 -9.24 0.51 -3.88
CA ARG A 23 -8.62 -0.54 -4.69
C ARG A 23 -9.22 -0.54 -6.10
N ARG A 24 -8.45 -0.15 -7.12
CA ARG A 24 -8.78 -0.47 -8.53
C ARG A 24 -8.73 -1.99 -8.70
N ARG A 25 -9.90 -2.62 -8.89
CA ARG A 25 -10.04 -4.09 -9.12
C ARG A 25 -9.45 -4.60 -10.44
N LYS A 26 -8.78 -3.75 -11.23
CA LYS A 26 -8.47 -4.05 -12.63
C LYS A 26 -7.33 -5.06 -12.81
N ASP A 27 -6.44 -5.17 -11.82
CA ASP A 27 -5.27 -6.06 -11.90
C ASP A 27 -5.49 -7.41 -11.19
N TYR A 28 -6.67 -7.62 -10.60
CA TYR A 28 -6.97 -8.81 -9.78
C TYR A 28 -7.15 -10.10 -10.61
N HIS A 29 -7.45 -9.99 -11.90
CA HIS A 29 -7.78 -11.16 -12.74
C HIS A 29 -6.58 -11.74 -13.49
N ASP A 30 -5.55 -10.92 -13.78
CA ASP A 30 -4.36 -11.38 -14.51
C ASP A 30 -3.26 -11.88 -13.56
N ASP A 31 -3.14 -11.28 -12.37
CA ASP A 31 -2.06 -11.57 -11.41
C ASP A 31 -2.41 -12.66 -10.38
N ALA A 32 -3.70 -12.95 -10.16
CA ALA A 32 -4.15 -13.96 -9.19
C ALA A 32 -3.78 -15.40 -9.57
N ARG A 33 -3.34 -15.65 -10.81
CA ARG A 33 -2.86 -16.98 -11.27
C ARG A 33 -1.34 -17.16 -11.14
N SER A 34 -0.56 -16.10 -10.96
CA SER A 34 0.91 -16.14 -10.98
C SER A 34 1.58 -15.74 -9.66
N LEU A 35 0.89 -15.01 -8.77
CA LEU A 35 1.45 -14.67 -7.45
C LEU A 35 1.19 -15.76 -6.41
N ASP A 36 2.26 -16.20 -5.75
CA ASP A 36 2.17 -17.14 -4.63
C ASP A 36 1.28 -16.56 -3.51
N PRO A 37 0.14 -17.21 -3.19
CA PRO A 37 -0.80 -16.72 -2.17
C PRO A 37 -0.13 -16.44 -0.81
N ARG A 38 0.96 -17.14 -0.50
CA ARG A 38 1.73 -16.94 0.74
C ARG A 38 2.41 -15.57 0.76
N ALA A 39 2.97 -15.15 -0.37
CA ALA A 39 3.64 -13.86 -0.51
C ALA A 39 2.65 -12.69 -0.33
N VAL A 40 1.43 -12.84 -0.84
CA VAL A 40 0.36 -11.82 -0.70
C VAL A 40 -0.07 -11.66 0.77
N VAL A 41 -0.22 -12.77 1.50
CA VAL A 41 -0.58 -12.75 2.92
C VAL A 41 0.54 -12.09 3.74
N VAL A 42 1.80 -12.47 3.50
CA VAL A 42 2.95 -11.89 4.20
C VAL A 42 3.09 -10.39 3.90
N ALA A 43 2.95 -9.98 2.64
CA ALA A 43 3.02 -8.57 2.25
C ALA A 43 1.86 -7.76 2.87
N GLY A 44 0.66 -8.31 2.93
CA GLY A 44 -0.50 -7.68 3.55
C GLY A 44 -0.33 -7.51 5.07
N LEU A 45 0.17 -8.53 5.76
CA LEU A 45 0.45 -8.46 7.20
C LEU A 45 1.56 -7.46 7.53
N LEU A 46 2.66 -7.48 6.79
CA LEU A 46 3.76 -6.53 6.99
C LEU A 46 3.32 -5.09 6.69
N GLY A 47 2.61 -4.87 5.59
CA GLY A 47 2.09 -3.55 5.23
C GLY A 47 1.09 -3.02 6.26
N GLY A 48 0.19 -3.87 6.75
CA GLY A 48 -0.76 -3.53 7.80
C GLY A 48 -0.08 -3.21 9.14
N LEU A 49 0.91 -4.02 9.54
CA LEU A 49 1.65 -3.79 10.77
C LEU A 49 2.43 -2.47 10.73
N ILE A 50 3.16 -2.22 9.64
CA ILE A 50 3.90 -0.96 9.44
C ILE A 50 2.95 0.23 9.51
N PHE A 51 1.77 0.14 8.88
CA PHE A 51 0.78 1.20 8.91
C PHE A 51 0.32 1.54 10.33
N VAL A 52 -0.06 0.53 11.12
CA VAL A 52 -0.49 0.73 12.51
C VAL A 52 0.62 1.34 13.35
N LEU A 53 1.86 0.86 13.22
CA LEU A 53 3.01 1.40 13.95
C LEU A 53 3.26 2.88 13.62
N VAL A 54 3.14 3.26 12.34
CA VAL A 54 3.26 4.66 11.92
C VAL A 54 2.17 5.52 12.57
N LEU A 55 0.91 5.07 12.60
CA LEU A 55 -0.17 5.82 13.25
C LEU A 55 0.09 6.00 14.75
N VAL A 56 0.50 4.94 15.44
CA VAL A 56 0.82 5.01 16.88
C VAL A 56 2.00 5.95 17.13
N ALA A 57 3.04 5.89 16.29
CA ALA A 57 4.19 6.80 16.40
C ALA A 57 3.78 8.27 16.22
N VAL A 58 2.91 8.55 15.26
CA VAL A 58 2.35 9.90 15.05
C VAL A 58 1.54 10.35 16.27
N VAL A 59 0.69 9.50 16.83
CA VAL A 59 -0.09 9.84 18.03
C VAL A 59 0.83 10.18 19.21
N LYS A 60 1.86 9.35 19.46
CA LYS A 60 2.83 9.61 20.53
C LYS A 60 3.66 10.87 20.30
N TRP A 61 3.83 11.29 19.04
CA TRP A 61 4.54 12.52 18.71
C TRP A 61 3.67 13.76 18.89
N VAL A 62 2.37 13.66 18.55
CA VAL A 62 1.43 14.79 18.60
C VAL A 62 0.82 14.98 19.99
N VAL A 63 0.65 13.91 20.78
CA VAL A 63 0.15 13.99 22.15
C VAL A 63 1.35 14.08 23.10
N PRO A 64 1.71 15.29 23.58
CA PRO A 64 2.65 15.40 24.69
C PRO A 64 2.04 14.70 25.92
N ALA A 65 2.90 13.97 26.63
CA ALA A 65 2.52 13.22 27.83
C ALA A 65 1.97 14.12 28.95
#